data_AF-V9DSI1-F1
#
_entry.id   AF-V9DSI1-F1
#
_cell.length_a   1.000
_cell.length_b   1.000
_cell.length_c   1.000
_cell.angle_alpha   90.00
_cell.angle_beta   90.00
_cell.angle_gamma   90.00
#
_symmetry.space_group_name_H-M   'P 1'
#
loop_
_entity.id
_entity.type
_entity.pdbx_description
1 polymer ?
#
loop_
_entity_poly.entity_id
_entity_poly.type
_entity_poly.pdbx_seq_one_letter_code
_entity_poly.pdbx_strand_id
1 'polypeptide(L)'
;MQLTVWLLVSGLVLRAYAQSDEETSSGTTETTQSPTATGADYATSGTTYADESSTITITASTNFATITDLSSIFATDNGTATSSTTRSGNGTTTSSPTETILVGSARTTTILNGTATTNGTASRTSTSAQPTNTVPCNGHPALCNRKFSNITHVGAHNSPFVRPGNLAANQMLDVETQLNDGVRMLQFQTHLQNGTIYLCHTSCDLLNAGTLEDYLTTVAKWLRAHPYDVVAILMGNYDVIRPGNFTVPVVNSGLIDFVYTPPTQPMPLDSWPTLAEMIFRNQRAVVMLDYEANQTAIPWLLDEFSQMWETPFSPTDRDFPCTPQRPPDQARRVREERMYMANHNLNLQVAVAGTSIDVPFFPVLNETNAVDGYGSAGWAVANCTTMWDRPPTFLLVDYYNIGSFNGSVFQVAADANGVNYDRASCCGTAGTTNGGIALGGTLGLWWYILIWVVALGVLM
;
A
#
# COMPACT_ATOMS: atom_id res chain seq x y z
N MET A 1 4.70 56.73 5.30
CA MET A 1 5.05 56.45 6.72
C MET A 1 4.83 54.96 6.94
N GLN A 2 5.78 54.11 6.57
CA GLN A 2 6.92 53.66 7.38
C GLN A 2 6.51 52.89 8.66
N LEU A 3 6.80 51.58 8.61
CA LEU A 3 7.38 50.70 9.63
C LEU A 3 6.87 50.73 11.08
N THR A 4 6.35 49.57 11.54
CA THR A 4 6.83 48.80 12.72
C THR A 4 6.15 47.42 12.73
N VAL A 5 6.83 46.30 12.42
CA VAL A 5 7.51 45.32 13.33
C VAL A 5 6.51 44.54 14.21
N TRP A 6 6.12 43.31 13.85
CA TRP A 6 6.69 41.98 14.23
C TRP A 6 6.73 41.67 15.74
N LEU A 7 6.39 40.40 16.06
CA LEU A 7 6.44 39.65 17.34
C LEU A 7 5.16 39.60 18.19
N LEU A 8 4.40 38.50 18.06
CA LEU A 8 3.78 37.79 19.19
C LEU A 8 3.67 36.30 18.83
N VAL A 9 4.76 35.57 19.03
CA VAL A 9 4.75 34.12 19.27
C VAL A 9 5.15 33.94 20.72
N SER A 10 4.29 33.35 21.54
CA SER A 10 4.65 32.57 22.75
C SER A 10 3.40 32.11 23.49
N GLY A 11 3.33 30.82 23.82
CA GLY A 11 2.62 30.36 25.01
C GLY A 11 1.55 29.29 24.83
N LEU A 12 1.83 28.17 24.16
CA LEU A 12 1.09 26.93 24.41
C LEU A 12 2.01 25.96 25.16
N VAL A 13 1.73 25.83 26.45
CA VAL A 13 2.42 24.96 27.40
C VAL A 13 2.00 23.52 27.12
N LEU A 14 2.91 22.72 26.58
CA LEU A 14 2.82 21.26 26.61
C LEU A 14 3.09 20.79 28.04
N ARG A 15 2.09 20.20 28.70
CA ARG A 15 2.33 19.34 29.86
C ARG A 15 2.62 17.93 29.37
N ALA A 16 3.89 17.59 29.22
CA ALA A 16 4.34 16.21 29.18
C ALA A 16 4.35 15.67 30.61
N TYR A 17 3.56 14.63 30.88
CA TYR A 17 3.69 13.84 32.11
C TYR A 17 4.86 12.87 31.90
N ALA A 18 5.98 13.12 32.58
CA ALA A 18 7.02 12.15 32.81
C ALA A 18 7.00 11.81 34.30
N GLN A 19 6.77 10.56 34.65
CA GLN A 19 6.92 10.08 36.02
C GLN A 19 7.97 8.96 36.00
N SER A 20 9.11 9.28 36.60
CA SER A 20 10.28 8.42 36.76
C SER A 20 10.10 7.43 37.91
N ASP A 21 10.73 6.28 37.75
CA ASP A 21 10.80 5.15 38.68
C ASP A 21 11.36 5.47 40.07
N GLU A 22 10.79 4.85 41.10
CA GLU A 22 11.51 4.47 42.33
C GLU A 22 11.30 2.97 42.57
N GLU A 23 12.41 2.21 42.55
CA GLU A 23 12.46 0.80 42.95
C GLU A 23 12.21 0.66 44.45
N THR A 24 11.31 -0.24 44.84
CA THR A 24 11.52 -1.05 46.05
C THR A 24 10.91 -2.44 45.86
N SER A 25 11.76 -3.46 45.96
CA SER A 25 11.47 -4.88 45.82
C SER A 25 10.67 -5.46 46.99
N SER A 26 9.56 -6.17 46.72
CA SER A 26 9.27 -7.47 47.36
C SER A 26 8.04 -8.19 46.76
N GLY A 27 8.26 -9.40 46.23
CA GLY A 27 7.43 -10.59 46.47
C GLY A 27 6.04 -10.73 45.82
N THR A 28 6.01 -11.49 44.71
CA THR A 28 4.97 -12.48 44.29
C THR A 28 3.49 -12.11 44.34
N THR A 29 2.83 -12.03 43.17
CA THR A 29 1.96 -13.09 42.59
C THR A 29 1.42 -12.58 41.25
N GLU A 30 1.39 -13.44 40.24
CA GLU A 30 0.93 -13.18 38.87
C GLU A 30 -0.45 -12.52 38.82
N THR A 31 -0.55 -11.41 38.11
CA THR A 31 -1.75 -11.03 37.35
C THR A 31 -1.30 -10.09 36.23
N THR A 32 -1.14 -10.65 35.04
CA THR A 32 -0.79 -9.95 33.80
C THR A 32 -1.93 -8.99 33.44
N GLN A 33 -1.80 -7.73 33.84
CA GLN A 33 -2.57 -6.64 33.26
C GLN A 33 -1.74 -6.03 32.14
N SER A 34 -2.16 -6.25 30.89
CA SER A 34 -1.65 -5.55 29.71
C SER A 34 -1.88 -4.04 29.85
N PRO A 35 -0.92 -3.18 29.48
CA PRO A 35 -1.18 -1.75 29.37
C PRO A 35 -2.11 -1.51 28.18
N THR A 36 -3.38 -1.26 28.47
CA THR A 36 -4.39 -0.79 27.53
C THR A 36 -4.16 0.70 27.28
N ALA A 37 -3.50 1.04 26.18
CA ALA A 37 -3.62 2.36 25.55
C ALA A 37 -4.49 2.21 24.30
N THR A 38 -5.80 2.15 24.50
CA THR A 38 -6.80 2.24 23.43
C THR A 38 -6.82 3.66 22.89
N GLY A 39 -6.10 3.91 21.79
CA GLY A 39 -6.60 4.84 20.78
C GLY A 39 -8.00 4.37 20.42
N ALA A 40 -8.99 5.25 20.51
CA ALA A 40 -10.38 4.90 20.28
C ALA A 40 -10.50 4.32 18.86
N ASP A 41 -10.81 3.03 18.78
CA ASP A 41 -11.41 2.38 17.63
C ASP A 41 -12.42 3.36 17.01
N TYR A 42 -12.13 3.89 15.80
CA TYR A 42 -12.96 4.91 15.17
C TYR A 42 -14.40 4.39 15.05
N ALA A 43 -15.30 4.97 15.85
CA ALA A 43 -16.74 4.71 15.84
C ALA A 43 -17.17 3.22 15.80
N THR A 44 -16.67 2.36 16.70
CA THR A 44 -17.05 0.93 16.77
C THR A 44 -18.45 0.61 17.30
N SER A 45 -19.36 1.59 17.42
CA SER A 45 -20.77 1.27 17.63
C SER A 45 -21.44 0.98 16.27
N GLY A 46 -21.18 -0.20 15.70
CA GLY A 46 -22.00 -0.72 14.59
C GLY A 46 -21.28 -1.32 13.38
N THR A 47 -19.95 -1.33 13.33
CA THR A 47 -19.21 -2.01 12.25
C THR A 47 -19.06 -3.50 12.54
N THR A 48 -19.27 -4.34 11.52
CA THR A 48 -19.14 -5.80 11.64
C THR A 48 -17.96 -6.32 10.82
N TYR A 49 -17.18 -7.23 11.40
CA TYR A 49 -16.15 -7.97 10.68
C TYR A 49 -16.76 -9.11 9.88
N ALA A 50 -16.21 -9.42 8.70
CA ALA A 50 -16.63 -10.55 7.90
C ALA A 50 -16.52 -11.88 8.66
N ASP A 51 -17.51 -12.75 8.51
CA ASP A 51 -17.45 -14.11 9.04
C ASP A 51 -16.57 -15.00 8.15
N GLU A 52 -15.41 -15.40 8.68
CA GLU A 52 -14.44 -16.25 7.99
C GLU A 52 -14.67 -17.76 8.23
N SER A 53 -15.74 -18.14 8.91
CA SER A 53 -16.01 -19.55 9.23
C SER A 53 -16.31 -20.43 8.00
N SER A 54 -16.62 -19.81 6.86
CA SER A 54 -16.91 -20.51 5.61
C SER A 54 -16.19 -19.86 4.43
N THR A 55 -15.75 -20.69 3.48
CA THR A 55 -15.16 -20.23 2.23
C THR A 55 -16.19 -20.25 1.12
N ILE A 56 -16.38 -19.11 0.47
CA ILE A 56 -17.26 -18.94 -0.68
C ILE A 56 -16.40 -18.95 -1.94
N THR A 57 -16.80 -19.75 -2.94
CA THR A 57 -16.20 -19.69 -4.28
C THR A 57 -16.82 -18.52 -5.04
N ILE A 58 -16.00 -17.55 -5.41
CA ILE A 58 -16.37 -16.43 -6.25
C ILE A 58 -16.30 -16.92 -7.70
N THR A 59 -17.44 -17.21 -8.31
CA THR A 59 -17.48 -17.51 -9.75
C THR A 59 -17.42 -16.18 -10.50
N ALA A 60 -16.29 -15.86 -11.13
CA ALA A 60 -16.15 -14.70 -12.01
C ALA A 60 -17.01 -14.90 -13.27
N SER A 61 -18.32 -14.65 -13.17
CA SER A 61 -19.28 -14.82 -14.27
C SER A 61 -19.45 -13.57 -15.13
N THR A 62 -18.80 -12.45 -14.78
CA THR A 62 -19.02 -11.17 -15.45
C THR A 62 -17.69 -10.49 -15.78
N ASN A 63 -17.45 -10.28 -17.07
CA ASN A 63 -16.50 -9.28 -17.55
C ASN A 63 -17.08 -7.91 -17.18
N PHE A 64 -16.62 -7.32 -16.07
CA PHE A 64 -17.04 -5.98 -15.63
C PHE A 64 -16.64 -4.87 -16.64
N ALA A 65 -15.78 -5.18 -17.61
CA ALA A 65 -15.42 -4.31 -18.73
C ALA A 65 -16.60 -3.96 -19.68
N THR A 66 -17.78 -4.57 -19.51
CA THR A 66 -18.96 -4.29 -20.36
C THR A 66 -20.20 -3.80 -19.59
N ILE A 67 -20.07 -3.29 -18.36
CA ILE A 67 -21.22 -2.72 -17.64
C ILE A 67 -21.61 -1.36 -18.25
N THR A 68 -22.46 -1.40 -19.28
CA THR A 68 -23.19 -0.24 -19.79
C THR A 68 -24.48 0.06 -19.02
N ASP A 69 -24.84 -0.73 -17.99
CA ASP A 69 -26.12 -0.55 -17.30
C ASP A 69 -26.01 -0.69 -15.77
N LEU A 70 -25.58 0.41 -15.13
CA LEU A 70 -25.56 0.57 -13.67
C LEU A 70 -26.96 0.55 -13.03
N SER A 71 -28.05 0.59 -13.81
CA SER A 71 -29.41 0.64 -13.25
C SER A 71 -29.83 -0.66 -12.54
N SER A 72 -29.21 -1.79 -12.90
CA SER A 72 -29.51 -3.12 -12.34
C SER A 72 -28.94 -3.36 -10.94
N ILE A 73 -27.91 -2.60 -10.53
CA ILE A 73 -27.28 -2.71 -9.20
C ILE A 73 -28.04 -1.87 -8.16
N PHE A 74 -28.83 -0.88 -8.59
CA PHE A 74 -29.64 -0.01 -7.73
C PHE A 74 -31.10 -0.46 -7.59
N ALA A 75 -31.49 -1.61 -8.15
CA ALA A 75 -32.85 -2.12 -8.01
C ALA A 75 -33.08 -2.60 -6.56
N THR A 76 -33.74 -1.74 -5.78
CA THR A 76 -34.31 -2.08 -4.47
C THR A 76 -35.27 -3.26 -4.60
N ASP A 77 -35.02 -4.29 -3.81
CA ASP A 77 -35.84 -5.50 -3.68
C ASP A 77 -37.32 -5.15 -3.44
N ASN A 78 -38.17 -5.43 -4.42
CA ASN A 78 -39.58 -5.68 -4.17
C ASN A 78 -40.21 -6.46 -5.33
N GLY A 79 -40.61 -7.70 -5.07
CA GLY A 79 -41.67 -8.37 -5.84
C GLY A 79 -41.24 -9.53 -6.74
N THR A 80 -41.47 -10.72 -6.21
CA THR A 80 -41.90 -11.98 -6.86
C THR A 80 -42.28 -11.87 -8.35
N ALA A 81 -41.57 -12.57 -9.23
CA ALA A 81 -42.17 -13.15 -10.44
C ALA A 81 -41.29 -14.25 -11.06
N THR A 82 -41.87 -15.44 -11.11
CA THR A 82 -41.48 -16.60 -11.93
C THR A 82 -41.61 -16.27 -13.42
N SER A 83 -40.61 -16.60 -14.25
CA SER A 83 -40.86 -17.15 -15.59
C SER A 83 -39.61 -17.75 -16.23
N SER A 84 -39.76 -19.02 -16.63
CA SER A 84 -38.96 -19.72 -17.62
C SER A 84 -39.01 -19.06 -19.00
N THR A 85 -37.91 -19.04 -19.75
CA THR A 85 -37.90 -19.45 -21.17
C THR A 85 -36.50 -19.64 -21.72
N THR A 86 -36.33 -20.77 -22.40
CA THR A 86 -35.23 -21.15 -23.28
C THR A 86 -35.26 -20.35 -24.58
N ARG A 87 -34.11 -19.84 -25.07
CA ARG A 87 -33.80 -19.86 -26.51
C ARG A 87 -32.31 -19.68 -26.82
N SER A 88 -31.85 -20.59 -27.67
CA SER A 88 -30.60 -20.61 -28.43
C SER A 88 -30.45 -19.38 -29.35
N GLY A 89 -29.23 -18.87 -29.47
CA GLY A 89 -28.85 -17.81 -30.40
C GLY A 89 -27.34 -17.80 -30.64
N ASN A 90 -26.93 -18.37 -31.78
CA ASN A 90 -25.56 -18.45 -32.29
C ASN A 90 -25.10 -17.06 -32.77
N GLY A 91 -24.01 -16.51 -32.22
CA GLY A 91 -23.44 -15.22 -32.59
C GLY A 91 -21.92 -15.30 -32.68
N THR A 92 -21.42 -15.27 -33.90
CA THR A 92 -20.01 -15.41 -34.30
C THR A 92 -19.11 -14.31 -33.73
N THR A 93 -18.09 -14.75 -33.02
CA THR A 93 -16.94 -13.95 -32.56
C THR A 93 -16.00 -13.63 -33.73
N THR A 94 -15.59 -12.36 -33.83
CA THR A 94 -14.41 -11.95 -34.62
C THR A 94 -13.48 -11.19 -33.69
N SER A 95 -12.50 -11.91 -33.13
CA SER A 95 -11.31 -11.32 -32.54
C SER A 95 -10.10 -11.95 -33.24
N SER A 96 -9.25 -11.10 -33.81
CA SER A 96 -7.90 -11.49 -34.25
C SER A 96 -6.97 -11.44 -33.04
N PRO A 97 -6.32 -12.54 -32.68
CA PRO A 97 -5.02 -12.49 -32.04
C PRO A 97 -3.95 -12.86 -33.05
N THR A 98 -3.00 -11.95 -33.27
CA THR A 98 -1.71 -12.29 -33.88
C THR A 98 -0.92 -13.09 -32.84
N GLU A 99 -1.13 -14.40 -32.78
CA GLU A 99 -0.27 -15.28 -32.01
C GLU A 99 1.01 -15.56 -32.79
N THR A 100 2.15 -15.18 -32.22
CA THR A 100 3.45 -15.59 -32.73
C THR A 100 3.79 -16.94 -32.11
N ILE A 101 3.52 -18.02 -32.85
CA ILE A 101 3.93 -19.38 -32.47
C ILE A 101 5.44 -19.52 -32.71
N LEU A 102 6.24 -19.69 -31.65
CA LEU A 102 7.60 -20.21 -31.77
C LEU A 102 7.53 -21.71 -32.07
N VAL A 103 7.72 -22.08 -33.34
CA VAL A 103 7.91 -23.48 -33.75
C VAL A 103 9.34 -23.89 -33.42
N GLY A 104 9.54 -24.46 -32.23
CA GLY A 104 10.75 -25.21 -31.92
C GLY A 104 10.75 -26.53 -32.70
N SER A 105 11.57 -26.63 -33.75
CA SER A 105 11.73 -27.87 -34.51
C SER A 105 12.22 -29.01 -33.61
N ALA A 106 11.37 -29.99 -33.35
CA ALA A 106 11.77 -31.26 -32.75
C ALA A 106 12.72 -31.97 -33.72
N ARG A 107 14.00 -32.06 -33.36
CA ARG A 107 14.98 -32.84 -34.13
C ARG A 107 14.84 -34.31 -33.74
N THR A 108 14.21 -35.09 -34.61
CA THR A 108 14.15 -36.55 -34.55
C THR A 108 15.57 -37.12 -34.62
N THR A 109 16.03 -37.78 -33.56
CA THR A 109 17.29 -38.55 -33.59
C THR A 109 17.02 -39.94 -34.17
N THR A 110 17.39 -40.13 -35.44
CA THR A 110 17.45 -41.44 -36.08
C THR A 110 18.68 -42.18 -35.55
N ILE A 111 18.48 -43.34 -34.93
CA ILE A 111 19.55 -44.23 -34.49
C ILE A 111 20.15 -44.90 -35.73
N LEU A 112 21.38 -44.53 -36.10
CA LEU A 112 22.19 -45.31 -37.05
C LEU A 112 23.17 -46.18 -36.26
N ASN A 113 23.03 -47.49 -36.44
CA ASN A 113 23.92 -48.50 -35.95
C ASN A 113 25.20 -48.47 -36.80
N GLY A 114 26.26 -47.83 -36.29
CA GLY A 114 27.55 -47.72 -36.95
C GLY A 114 28.68 -47.71 -35.94
N THR A 115 29.47 -48.79 -35.94
CA THR A 115 30.71 -48.93 -35.18
C THR A 115 31.74 -47.91 -35.67
N ALA A 116 31.91 -46.82 -34.93
CA ALA A 116 33.00 -45.88 -35.11
C ALA A 116 33.74 -45.70 -33.77
N THR A 117 34.98 -46.16 -33.74
CA THR A 117 35.95 -45.92 -32.67
C THR A 117 36.41 -44.46 -32.74
N THR A 118 35.91 -43.62 -31.83
CA THR A 118 36.43 -42.26 -31.62
C THR A 118 36.80 -42.08 -30.15
N ASN A 119 38.10 -41.94 -29.90
CA ASN A 119 38.64 -41.38 -28.65
C ASN A 119 38.15 -39.93 -28.54
N GLY A 120 37.11 -39.71 -27.74
CA GLY A 120 36.57 -38.39 -27.44
C GLY A 120 36.60 -38.17 -25.93
N THR A 121 37.50 -37.30 -25.48
CA THR A 121 37.58 -36.81 -24.10
C THR A 121 36.22 -36.23 -23.71
N ALA A 122 35.60 -36.77 -22.66
CA ALA A 122 34.34 -36.26 -22.12
C ALA A 122 34.54 -34.88 -21.49
N SER A 123 34.37 -33.83 -22.29
CA SER A 123 34.20 -32.48 -21.74
C SER A 123 32.77 -32.36 -21.25
N ARG A 124 32.60 -32.15 -19.94
CA ARG A 124 31.28 -31.91 -19.33
C ARG A 124 30.68 -30.68 -20.00
N THR A 125 29.61 -30.88 -20.75
CA THR A 125 28.78 -29.77 -21.22
C THR A 125 28.23 -29.05 -20.00
N SER A 126 28.64 -27.79 -19.86
CA SER A 126 28.07 -26.85 -18.91
C SER A 126 26.55 -26.85 -19.07
N THR A 127 25.85 -26.91 -17.93
CA THR A 127 24.42 -26.63 -17.84
C THR A 127 24.14 -25.35 -18.62
N SER A 128 23.30 -25.45 -19.67
CA SER A 128 22.86 -24.27 -20.41
C SER A 128 22.31 -23.27 -19.40
N ALA A 129 22.83 -22.04 -19.41
CA ALA A 129 22.32 -20.96 -18.57
C ALA A 129 20.80 -20.88 -18.80
N GLN A 130 20.01 -21.08 -17.73
CA GLN A 130 18.58 -20.86 -17.82
C GLN A 130 18.32 -19.40 -18.21
N PRO A 131 17.30 -19.13 -19.04
CA PRO A 131 16.89 -17.75 -19.31
C PRO A 131 16.55 -17.10 -17.98
N THR A 132 17.36 -16.13 -17.56
CA THR A 132 17.06 -15.29 -16.41
C THR A 132 16.15 -14.17 -16.90
N ASN A 133 14.91 -14.14 -16.41
CA ASN A 133 14.04 -12.99 -16.64
C ASN A 133 14.74 -11.76 -16.03
N THR A 134 15.11 -10.80 -16.87
CA THR A 134 15.74 -9.55 -16.45
C THR A 134 14.73 -8.44 -16.23
N VAL A 135 13.47 -8.62 -16.63
CA VAL A 135 12.41 -7.64 -16.42
C VAL A 135 11.94 -7.73 -14.98
N PRO A 136 12.09 -6.65 -14.19
CA PRO A 136 11.69 -6.66 -12.79
C PRO A 136 10.16 -6.66 -12.62
N CYS A 137 9.67 -7.35 -11.59
CA CYS A 137 8.30 -7.16 -11.08
C CYS A 137 8.39 -6.35 -9.80
N ASN A 138 7.67 -5.24 -9.69
CA ASN A 138 7.83 -4.28 -8.58
C ASN A 138 9.31 -3.93 -8.31
N GLY A 139 10.08 -3.62 -9.36
CA GLY A 139 11.49 -3.22 -9.25
C GLY A 139 12.53 -4.35 -9.12
N HIS A 140 12.12 -5.60 -8.89
CA HIS A 140 13.06 -6.71 -8.69
C HIS A 140 12.68 -7.99 -9.47
N PRO A 141 13.58 -8.58 -10.29
CA PRO A 141 13.29 -9.82 -11.01
C PRO A 141 12.98 -11.01 -10.08
N ALA A 142 13.59 -11.05 -8.89
CA ALA A 142 13.36 -12.10 -7.90
C ALA A 142 11.93 -12.13 -7.36
N LEU A 143 11.20 -11.01 -7.43
CA LEU A 143 9.82 -10.92 -6.94
C LEU A 143 8.80 -11.49 -7.92
N CYS A 144 9.15 -11.65 -9.20
CA CYS A 144 8.20 -12.13 -10.22
C CYS A 144 7.57 -13.49 -9.88
N ASN A 145 8.36 -14.42 -9.33
CA ASN A 145 7.89 -15.75 -8.96
C ASN A 145 7.36 -15.83 -7.51
N ARG A 146 7.36 -14.72 -6.77
CA ARG A 146 6.81 -14.66 -5.41
C ARG A 146 5.31 -14.34 -5.47
N LYS A 147 4.56 -14.99 -4.58
CA LYS A 147 3.13 -14.69 -4.35
C LYS A 147 2.98 -13.27 -3.84
N PHE A 148 1.93 -12.57 -4.26
CA PHE A 148 1.61 -11.22 -3.78
C PHE A 148 1.56 -11.15 -2.24
N SER A 149 0.99 -12.18 -1.61
CA SER A 149 0.90 -12.35 -0.15
C SER A 149 2.22 -12.62 0.56
N ASN A 150 3.24 -13.06 -0.17
CA ASN A 150 4.57 -13.39 0.33
C ASN A 150 5.59 -12.38 -0.20
N ILE A 151 5.28 -11.09 -0.10
CA ILE A 151 6.18 -9.97 -0.36
C ILE A 151 5.86 -8.90 0.68
N THR A 152 6.88 -8.32 1.29
CA THR A 152 6.74 -7.12 2.13
C THR A 152 6.72 -5.89 1.22
N HIS A 153 5.57 -5.23 1.14
CA HIS A 153 5.38 -3.99 0.40
C HIS A 153 5.41 -2.81 1.36
N VAL A 154 6.12 -1.73 1.00
CA VAL A 154 5.98 -0.46 1.69
C VAL A 154 4.62 0.14 1.34
N GLY A 155 3.85 0.46 2.37
CA GLY A 155 2.57 1.14 2.27
C GLY A 155 2.68 2.59 2.70
N ALA A 156 2.12 3.50 1.91
CA ALA A 156 1.97 4.89 2.30
C ALA A 156 0.65 5.05 3.08
N HIS A 157 0.77 5.27 4.39
CA HIS A 157 -0.36 5.63 5.25
C HIS A 157 -0.97 6.94 4.76
N ASN A 158 -2.29 7.00 4.59
CA ASN A 158 -2.98 8.22 4.20
C ASN A 158 -2.33 8.90 2.98
N SER A 159 -1.98 8.09 1.98
CA SER A 159 -1.18 8.43 0.80
C SER A 159 -1.54 9.76 0.09
N PRO A 160 -2.81 10.14 -0.10
CA PRO A 160 -3.21 11.40 -0.72
C PRO A 160 -2.91 12.65 0.13
N PHE A 161 -2.64 12.50 1.43
CA PHE A 161 -2.59 13.61 2.38
C PHE A 161 -1.23 14.30 2.35
N VAL A 162 -1.01 15.04 1.27
CA VAL A 162 0.23 15.78 0.95
C VAL A 162 -0.07 17.28 0.99
N ARG A 163 0.29 17.95 2.08
CA ARG A 163 0.14 19.40 2.20
C ARG A 163 1.22 19.99 3.12
N PRO A 164 2.25 20.65 2.55
CA PRO A 164 3.31 21.27 3.34
C PRO A 164 2.73 22.21 4.43
N GLY A 165 3.21 22.03 5.66
CA GLY A 165 2.79 22.84 6.81
C GLY A 165 1.42 22.50 7.40
N ASN A 166 0.70 21.48 6.91
CA ASN A 166 -0.51 20.97 7.55
C ASN A 166 -0.13 19.83 8.51
N LEU A 167 -0.63 19.89 9.76
CA LEU A 167 -0.37 18.87 10.78
C LEU A 167 -0.94 17.50 10.40
N ALA A 168 -2.03 17.48 9.62
CA ALA A 168 -2.69 16.26 9.15
C ALA A 168 -2.11 15.73 7.83
N ALA A 169 -0.97 16.24 7.36
CA ALA A 169 -0.28 15.64 6.21
C ALA A 169 0.45 14.38 6.67
N ASN A 170 0.31 13.28 5.92
CA ASN A 170 0.96 11.99 6.19
C ASN A 170 2.11 11.67 5.25
N GLN A 171 2.12 12.29 4.08
CA GLN A 171 3.16 12.09 3.08
C GLN A 171 3.67 13.43 2.57
N MET A 172 4.93 13.44 2.12
CA MET A 172 5.57 14.63 1.57
C MET A 172 5.42 14.76 0.06
N LEU A 173 5.21 13.64 -0.64
CA LEU A 173 5.29 13.52 -2.09
C LEU A 173 3.98 12.99 -2.64
N ASP A 174 3.58 13.42 -3.84
CA ASP A 174 2.34 12.98 -4.48
C ASP A 174 2.32 11.47 -4.80
N VAL A 175 1.13 10.94 -5.12
CA VAL A 175 0.94 9.50 -5.37
C VAL A 175 1.78 8.97 -6.54
N GLU A 176 2.02 9.77 -7.57
CA GLU A 176 2.83 9.34 -8.70
C GLU A 176 4.29 9.16 -8.27
N THR A 177 4.80 10.11 -7.49
CA THR A 177 6.15 10.05 -6.91
C THR A 177 6.28 8.89 -5.92
N GLN A 178 5.28 8.68 -5.05
CA GLN A 178 5.21 7.53 -4.14
C GLN A 178 5.36 6.20 -4.89
N LEU A 179 4.58 6.01 -5.95
CA LEU A 179 4.61 4.80 -6.77
C LEU A 179 5.96 4.65 -7.51
N ASN A 180 6.51 5.74 -8.05
CA ASN A 180 7.83 5.73 -8.69
C ASN A 180 8.95 5.36 -7.72
N ASP A 181 8.88 5.83 -6.48
CA ASP A 181 9.89 5.59 -5.45
C ASP A 181 9.86 4.15 -4.88
N GLY A 182 8.76 3.43 -5.08
CA GLY A 182 8.65 2.01 -4.69
C GLY A 182 7.49 1.68 -3.75
N VAL A 183 6.63 2.65 -3.40
CA VAL A 183 5.40 2.36 -2.64
C VAL A 183 4.52 1.42 -3.47
N ARG A 184 4.05 0.33 -2.87
CA ARG A 184 3.17 -0.65 -3.54
C ARG A 184 1.88 -0.92 -2.78
N MET A 185 1.64 -0.18 -1.71
CA MET A 185 0.33 -0.11 -1.05
C MET A 185 -0.04 1.35 -0.78
N LEU A 186 -1.24 1.75 -1.20
CA LEU A 186 -1.80 3.08 -0.97
C LEU A 186 -2.98 2.94 -0.01
N GLN A 187 -2.90 3.57 1.16
CA GLN A 187 -3.99 3.58 2.13
C GLN A 187 -4.53 5.00 2.30
N PHE A 188 -5.83 5.16 2.49
CA PHE A 188 -6.43 6.46 2.78
C PHE A 188 -7.86 6.34 3.30
N GLN A 189 -8.34 7.43 3.91
CA GLN A 189 -9.70 7.55 4.41
C GLN A 189 -10.64 8.13 3.35
N THR A 190 -11.88 7.67 3.34
CA THR A 190 -12.93 8.10 2.43
C THR A 190 -14.10 8.71 3.20
N HIS A 191 -14.61 9.83 2.68
CA HIS A 191 -15.74 10.55 3.23
C HIS A 191 -16.75 10.93 2.15
N LEU A 192 -18.04 10.79 2.43
CA LEU A 192 -19.11 11.10 1.50
C LEU A 192 -19.60 12.53 1.72
N GLN A 193 -19.38 13.39 0.73
CA GLN A 193 -19.82 14.80 0.76
C GLN A 193 -20.72 15.07 -0.44
N ASN A 194 -21.97 15.42 -0.18
CA ASN A 194 -22.96 15.76 -1.23
C ASN A 194 -23.06 14.72 -2.36
N GLY A 195 -22.93 13.43 -2.04
CA GLY A 195 -23.00 12.33 -3.00
C GLY A 195 -21.69 12.00 -3.73
N THR A 196 -20.60 12.68 -3.42
CA THR A 196 -19.26 12.41 -3.97
C THR A 196 -18.32 11.93 -2.86
N ILE A 197 -17.52 10.91 -3.16
CA ILE A 197 -16.52 10.40 -2.22
C ILE A 197 -15.25 11.25 -2.34
N TYR A 198 -14.86 11.87 -1.23
CA TYR A 198 -13.62 12.64 -1.07
C TYR A 198 -12.62 11.89 -0.20
N LEU A 199 -11.35 12.23 -0.40
CA LEU A 199 -10.24 11.73 0.42
C LEU A 199 -9.89 12.80 1.43
N CYS A 200 -10.25 12.58 2.69
CA CYS A 200 -10.08 13.56 3.75
C CYS A 200 -9.45 12.94 5.00
N HIS A 201 -8.58 13.68 5.68
CA HIS A 201 -7.99 13.24 6.93
C HIS A 201 -8.95 13.52 8.08
N THR A 202 -9.63 12.50 8.62
CA THR A 202 -10.65 12.61 9.69
C THR A 202 -11.90 13.39 9.29
N SER A 203 -11.75 14.56 8.65
CA SER A 203 -12.82 15.37 8.07
C SER A 203 -12.28 16.21 6.91
N CYS A 204 -13.18 16.62 6.01
CA CYS A 204 -12.80 17.42 4.84
C CYS A 204 -12.45 18.89 5.17
N ASP A 205 -12.72 19.34 6.40
CA ASP A 205 -12.31 20.67 6.87
C ASP A 205 -10.83 20.69 7.30
N LEU A 206 -10.31 19.56 7.77
CA LEU A 206 -8.93 19.45 8.26
C LEU A 206 -7.92 19.36 7.12
N LEU A 207 -8.12 18.36 6.25
CA LEU A 207 -7.34 18.21 5.02
C LEU A 207 -8.19 17.44 4.01
N ASN A 208 -8.53 18.09 2.91
CA ASN A 208 -9.20 17.48 1.76
C ASN A 208 -8.19 17.40 0.59
N ALA A 209 -7.96 16.18 0.11
CA ALA A 209 -7.03 15.86 -0.97
C ALA A 209 -7.70 15.69 -2.35
N GLY A 210 -9.01 15.95 -2.46
CA GLY A 210 -9.78 15.83 -3.68
C GLY A 210 -10.69 14.61 -3.69
N THR A 211 -11.22 14.27 -4.88
CA THR A 211 -12.16 13.16 -5.03
C THR A 211 -11.43 11.82 -5.12
N LEU A 212 -12.11 10.74 -4.72
CA LEU A 212 -11.62 9.38 -4.93
C LEU A 212 -11.35 9.11 -6.41
N GLU A 213 -12.25 9.55 -7.31
CA GLU A 213 -12.11 9.35 -8.76
C GLU A 213 -10.84 9.99 -9.33
N ASP A 214 -10.52 11.24 -8.97
CA ASP A 214 -9.33 11.94 -9.45
C ASP A 214 -8.03 11.25 -8.99
N TYR A 215 -8.01 10.83 -7.73
CA TYR A 215 -6.88 10.11 -7.16
C TYR A 215 -6.67 8.77 -7.85
N LEU A 216 -7.71 7.96 -7.98
CA LEU A 216 -7.64 6.67 -8.68
C LEU A 216 -7.33 6.85 -10.18
N THR A 217 -7.74 7.95 -10.80
CA THR A 217 -7.38 8.27 -12.20
C THR A 217 -5.88 8.44 -12.34
N THR A 218 -5.23 9.08 -11.38
CA THR A 218 -3.78 9.24 -11.35
C THR A 218 -3.09 7.88 -11.19
N VAL A 219 -3.56 7.04 -10.27
CA VAL A 219 -3.05 5.67 -10.09
C VAL A 219 -3.23 4.81 -11.35
N ALA A 220 -4.40 4.86 -11.99
CA ALA A 220 -4.69 4.10 -13.21
C ALA A 220 -3.81 4.56 -14.38
N LYS A 221 -3.54 5.86 -14.51
CA LYS A 221 -2.57 6.38 -15.49
C LYS A 221 -1.16 5.85 -15.22
N TRP A 222 -0.73 5.85 -13.95
CA TRP A 222 0.56 5.28 -13.58
C TRP A 222 0.65 3.79 -13.91
N LEU A 223 -0.36 2.98 -13.56
CA LEU A 223 -0.40 1.54 -13.89
C LEU A 223 -0.33 1.27 -15.40
N ARG A 224 -0.91 2.13 -16.24
CA ARG A 224 -0.78 2.03 -17.72
C ARG A 224 0.66 2.23 -18.19
N ALA A 225 1.36 3.18 -17.58
CA ALA A 225 2.77 3.47 -17.90
C ALA A 225 3.74 2.44 -17.30
N HIS A 226 3.31 1.68 -16.28
CA HIS A 226 4.13 0.75 -15.51
C HIS A 226 3.57 -0.68 -15.60
N PRO A 227 3.77 -1.40 -16.73
CA PRO A 227 3.11 -2.68 -16.99
C PRO A 227 3.59 -3.83 -16.10
N TYR A 228 4.72 -3.68 -15.41
CA TYR A 228 5.33 -4.73 -14.58
C TYR A 228 5.15 -4.49 -13.07
N ASP A 229 4.24 -3.58 -12.72
CA ASP A 229 3.97 -3.22 -11.34
C ASP A 229 2.56 -3.63 -10.91
N VAL A 230 2.47 -4.07 -9.66
CA VAL A 230 1.25 -4.51 -8.97
C VAL A 230 1.12 -3.73 -7.66
N VAL A 231 -0.05 -3.12 -7.44
CA VAL A 231 -0.34 -2.27 -6.27
C VAL A 231 -1.51 -2.81 -5.45
N ALA A 232 -1.49 -2.53 -4.15
CA ALA A 232 -2.65 -2.60 -3.27
C ALA A 232 -3.22 -1.20 -3.01
N ILE A 233 -4.54 -1.11 -2.91
CA ILE A 233 -5.27 0.10 -2.52
C ILE A 233 -6.19 -0.31 -1.38
N LEU A 234 -5.98 0.27 -0.20
CA LEU A 234 -6.83 0.07 0.97
C LEU A 234 -7.62 1.34 1.25
N MET A 235 -8.93 1.26 1.09
CA MET A 235 -9.84 2.36 1.35
C MET A 235 -10.43 2.21 2.75
N GLY A 236 -10.14 3.18 3.61
CA GLY A 236 -10.76 3.32 4.92
C GLY A 236 -12.15 3.93 4.78
N ASN A 237 -13.18 3.21 5.18
CA ASN A 237 -14.59 3.54 5.02
C ASN A 237 -15.15 4.18 6.29
N TYR A 238 -14.57 5.32 6.68
CA TYR A 238 -14.90 6.00 7.92
C TYR A 238 -16.39 6.33 8.05
N ASP A 239 -17.00 6.81 6.96
CA ASP A 239 -18.41 7.21 6.92
C ASP A 239 -19.38 6.02 6.74
N VAL A 240 -18.88 4.76 6.76
CA VAL A 240 -19.71 3.54 6.59
C VAL A 240 -20.49 3.61 5.26
N ILE A 241 -19.82 4.11 4.22
CA ILE A 241 -20.38 4.32 2.89
C ILE A 241 -20.76 2.95 2.32
N ARG A 242 -21.95 2.85 1.72
CA ARG A 242 -22.39 1.62 1.07
C ARG A 242 -21.38 1.20 -0.01
N PRO A 243 -20.95 -0.08 -0.06
CA PRO A 243 -19.87 -0.53 -0.94
C PRO A 243 -20.15 -0.29 -2.43
N GLY A 244 -21.42 -0.30 -2.85
CA GLY A 244 -21.82 0.01 -4.22
C GLY A 244 -21.44 1.43 -4.68
N ASN A 245 -21.31 2.40 -3.76
CA ASN A 245 -20.92 3.77 -4.08
C ASN A 245 -19.45 3.87 -4.53
N PHE A 246 -18.61 2.89 -4.21
CA PHE A 246 -17.20 2.85 -4.65
C PHE A 246 -17.05 2.35 -6.09
N THR A 247 -18.08 1.72 -6.68
CA THR A 247 -17.98 1.16 -8.04
C THR A 247 -17.81 2.24 -9.10
N VAL A 248 -18.60 3.31 -9.04
CA VAL A 248 -18.54 4.41 -10.03
C VAL A 248 -17.15 5.06 -10.11
N PRO A 249 -16.53 5.54 -9.01
CA PRO A 249 -15.20 6.16 -9.08
C PRO A 249 -14.10 5.18 -9.52
N VAL A 250 -14.17 3.89 -9.16
CA VAL A 250 -13.21 2.87 -9.62
C VAL A 250 -13.35 2.59 -11.13
N VAL A 251 -14.57 2.57 -11.65
CA VAL A 251 -14.83 2.38 -13.09
C VAL A 251 -14.44 3.62 -13.88
N ASN A 252 -14.89 4.81 -13.48
CA ASN A 252 -14.66 6.05 -14.22
C ASN A 252 -13.18 6.46 -14.27
N SER A 253 -12.43 6.19 -13.19
CA SER A 253 -10.98 6.40 -13.18
C SER A 253 -10.22 5.48 -14.17
N GLY A 254 -10.88 4.42 -14.65
CA GLY A 254 -10.30 3.37 -15.45
C GLY A 254 -9.37 2.45 -14.65
N LEU A 255 -9.42 2.49 -13.31
CA LEU A 255 -8.69 1.54 -12.47
C LEU A 255 -9.22 0.12 -12.65
N ILE A 256 -10.53 -0.02 -12.92
CA ILE A 256 -11.21 -1.32 -13.08
C ILE A 256 -10.51 -2.25 -14.09
N ASP A 257 -9.84 -1.70 -15.11
CA ASP A 257 -9.08 -2.45 -16.13
C ASP A 257 -7.91 -3.26 -15.55
N PHE A 258 -7.49 -2.94 -14.33
CA PHE A 258 -6.37 -3.57 -13.62
C PHE A 258 -6.80 -4.38 -12.41
N VAL A 259 -8.07 -4.36 -12.02
CA VAL A 259 -8.48 -4.89 -10.71
C VAL A 259 -8.39 -6.42 -10.67
N TYR A 260 -7.75 -6.94 -9.63
CA TYR A 260 -7.72 -8.35 -9.31
C TYR A 260 -9.02 -8.78 -8.64
N THR A 261 -9.62 -9.86 -9.14
CA THR A 261 -10.79 -10.51 -8.53
C THR A 261 -10.38 -11.89 -8.01
N PRO A 262 -10.43 -12.14 -6.69
CA PRO A 262 -10.07 -13.43 -6.13
C PRO A 262 -11.10 -14.52 -6.47
N PRO A 263 -10.68 -15.78 -6.65
CA PRO A 263 -11.59 -16.89 -6.88
C PRO A 263 -12.32 -17.37 -5.61
N THR A 264 -11.89 -16.95 -4.43
CA THR A 264 -12.50 -17.33 -3.15
C THR A 264 -12.51 -16.17 -2.15
N GLN A 265 -13.44 -16.24 -1.19
CA GLN A 265 -13.47 -15.36 -0.02
C GLN A 265 -13.69 -16.24 1.23
N PRO A 266 -12.87 -16.11 2.28
CA PRO A 266 -11.57 -15.42 2.31
C PRO A 266 -10.54 -16.05 1.36
N MET A 267 -9.45 -15.35 1.05
CA MET A 267 -8.30 -15.93 0.32
C MET A 267 -7.28 -16.50 1.31
N PRO A 268 -6.98 -17.81 1.24
CA PRO A 268 -5.83 -18.35 1.95
C PRO A 268 -4.52 -17.71 1.47
N LEU A 269 -3.58 -17.49 2.40
CA LEU A 269 -2.27 -16.89 2.11
C LEU A 269 -1.57 -17.56 0.91
N ASP A 270 -1.57 -18.88 0.85
CA ASP A 270 -0.90 -19.66 -0.21
C ASP A 270 -1.69 -19.71 -1.51
N SER A 271 -2.94 -19.22 -1.54
CA SER A 271 -3.77 -19.18 -2.75
C SER A 271 -3.59 -17.90 -3.56
N TRP A 272 -2.89 -16.90 -3.04
CA TRP A 272 -2.59 -15.69 -3.79
C TRP A 272 -1.70 -15.99 -5.03
N PRO A 273 -1.95 -15.33 -6.17
CA PRO A 273 -1.13 -15.47 -7.37
C PRO A 273 0.25 -14.85 -7.17
N THR A 274 1.20 -15.27 -8.00
CA THR A 274 2.50 -14.62 -8.15
C THR A 274 2.38 -13.25 -8.84
N LEU A 275 3.36 -12.36 -8.63
CA LEU A 275 3.37 -11.08 -9.35
C LEU A 275 3.40 -11.29 -10.87
N ALA A 276 4.15 -12.26 -11.38
CA ALA A 276 4.18 -12.57 -12.81
C ALA A 276 2.79 -12.98 -13.35
N GLU A 277 2.04 -13.79 -12.61
CA GLU A 277 0.68 -14.19 -13.01
C GLU A 277 -0.29 -13.00 -13.01
N MET A 278 -0.21 -12.14 -11.99
CA MET A 278 -1.00 -10.91 -11.90
C MET A 278 -0.71 -9.96 -13.06
N ILE A 279 0.58 -9.77 -13.37
CA ILE A 279 1.05 -8.95 -14.49
C ILE A 279 0.58 -9.52 -15.82
N PHE A 280 0.76 -10.82 -16.04
CA PHE A 280 0.36 -11.48 -17.28
C PHE A 280 -1.14 -11.38 -17.54
N ARG A 281 -1.96 -11.46 -16.48
CA ARG A 281 -3.43 -11.30 -16.56
C ARG A 281 -3.89 -9.85 -16.56
N ASN A 282 -2.96 -8.89 -16.47
CA ASN A 282 -3.23 -7.48 -16.23
C ASN A 282 -4.13 -7.21 -15.01
N GLN A 283 -4.10 -8.09 -14.01
CA GLN A 283 -4.81 -7.97 -12.73
C GLN A 283 -3.84 -7.43 -11.68
N ARG A 284 -3.50 -6.14 -11.80
CA ARG A 284 -2.38 -5.49 -11.12
C ARG A 284 -2.80 -4.49 -10.02
N ALA A 285 -4.09 -4.40 -9.70
CA ALA A 285 -4.60 -3.60 -8.59
C ALA A 285 -5.44 -4.47 -7.64
N VAL A 286 -4.99 -4.65 -6.40
CA VAL A 286 -5.76 -5.29 -5.33
C VAL A 286 -6.50 -4.20 -4.55
N VAL A 287 -7.83 -4.17 -4.64
CA VAL A 287 -8.64 -3.10 -4.03
C VAL A 287 -9.38 -3.66 -2.83
N MET A 288 -9.15 -3.05 -1.66
CA MET A 288 -9.69 -3.47 -0.37
C MET A 288 -10.45 -2.31 0.30
N LEU A 289 -11.44 -2.67 1.11
CA LEU A 289 -12.24 -1.77 1.94
C LEU A 289 -12.27 -2.35 3.36
N ASP A 290 -11.98 -1.53 4.37
CA ASP A 290 -11.86 -1.97 5.77
C ASP A 290 -13.20 -2.42 6.40
N TYR A 291 -14.27 -1.65 6.15
CA TYR A 291 -15.59 -1.88 6.72
C TYR A 291 -16.67 -1.85 5.64
N GLU A 292 -17.72 -2.67 5.85
CA GLU A 292 -18.90 -2.77 4.99
C GLU A 292 -18.62 -3.23 3.54
N ALA A 293 -17.50 -3.92 3.31
CA ALA A 293 -17.29 -4.61 2.05
C ALA A 293 -18.34 -5.72 1.86
N ASN A 294 -18.73 -5.96 0.61
CA ASN A 294 -19.64 -7.05 0.27
C ASN A 294 -19.15 -7.74 -1.01
N GLN A 295 -18.19 -8.65 -0.85
CA GLN A 295 -17.58 -9.37 -1.97
C GLN A 295 -18.55 -10.33 -2.69
N THR A 296 -19.67 -10.73 -2.07
CA THR A 296 -20.70 -11.51 -2.79
C THR A 296 -21.40 -10.64 -3.84
N ALA A 297 -21.64 -9.36 -3.52
CA ALA A 297 -22.26 -8.41 -4.44
C ALA A 297 -21.25 -7.73 -5.38
N ILE A 298 -20.04 -7.45 -4.88
CA ILE A 298 -18.97 -6.75 -5.61
C ILE A 298 -17.67 -7.60 -5.48
N PRO A 299 -17.53 -8.67 -6.29
CA PRO A 299 -16.44 -9.65 -6.16
C PRO A 299 -15.01 -9.12 -6.09
N TRP A 300 -14.76 -7.99 -6.75
CA TRP A 300 -13.44 -7.40 -6.87
C TRP A 300 -13.10 -6.41 -5.73
N LEU A 301 -14.08 -6.02 -4.91
CA LEU A 301 -13.89 -5.10 -3.79
C LEU A 301 -13.73 -5.92 -2.51
N LEU A 302 -12.47 -6.19 -2.16
CA LEU A 302 -12.13 -7.14 -1.10
C LEU A 302 -12.43 -6.54 0.28
N ASP A 303 -12.99 -7.33 1.18
CA ASP A 303 -13.08 -7.00 2.60
C ASP A 303 -11.69 -7.14 3.21
N GLU A 304 -11.09 -6.05 3.71
CA GLU A 304 -9.72 -6.03 4.24
C GLU A 304 -9.49 -7.21 5.20
N PHE A 305 -10.41 -7.35 6.16
CA PHE A 305 -10.23 -8.24 7.28
C PHE A 305 -10.38 -9.73 6.94
N SER A 306 -11.11 -10.05 5.88
CA SER A 306 -11.12 -11.39 5.29
C SER A 306 -9.83 -11.73 4.52
N GLN A 307 -8.98 -10.75 4.20
CA GLN A 307 -7.74 -10.93 3.44
C GLN A 307 -6.50 -10.78 4.31
N MET A 308 -6.56 -9.92 5.33
CA MET A 308 -5.46 -9.61 6.22
C MET A 308 -5.93 -9.24 7.62
N TRP A 309 -5.03 -9.32 8.59
CA TRP A 309 -5.20 -8.69 9.90
C TRP A 309 -4.11 -7.63 10.10
N GLU A 310 -4.22 -6.83 11.15
CA GLU A 310 -3.21 -5.80 11.43
C GLU A 310 -2.82 -5.69 12.90
N THR A 311 -1.62 -5.15 13.12
CA THR A 311 -1.10 -4.76 14.45
C THR A 311 -1.85 -3.51 14.98
N PRO A 312 -1.57 -3.01 16.20
CA PRO A 312 -2.34 -1.90 16.75
C PRO A 312 -2.45 -0.72 15.80
N PHE A 313 -3.69 -0.37 15.51
CA PHE A 313 -4.11 0.69 14.63
C PHE A 313 -4.02 2.04 15.34
N SER A 314 -3.63 3.06 14.57
CA SER A 314 -3.31 4.41 15.07
C SER A 314 -2.38 4.39 16.30
N PRO A 315 -1.21 3.72 16.22
CA PRO A 315 -0.33 3.56 17.37
C PRO A 315 0.16 4.93 17.86
N THR A 316 0.13 5.15 19.18
CA THR A 316 0.69 6.33 19.85
C THR A 316 1.94 5.98 20.68
N ASP A 317 2.26 4.68 20.74
CA ASP A 317 3.47 4.15 21.35
C ASP A 317 4.41 3.64 20.25
N ARG A 318 5.69 3.99 20.37
CA ARG A 318 6.75 3.60 19.43
C ARG A 318 7.21 2.15 19.61
N ASP A 319 6.61 1.41 20.53
CA ASP A 319 6.84 -0.03 20.71
C ASP A 319 6.40 -0.88 19.53
N PHE A 320 5.47 -0.40 18.69
CA PHE A 320 4.96 -1.08 17.49
C PHE A 320 4.84 -2.61 17.65
N PRO A 321 4.07 -3.11 18.64
CA PRO A 321 4.06 -4.53 18.95
C PRO A 321 3.41 -5.31 17.79
N CYS A 322 3.96 -6.49 17.52
CA CYS A 322 3.46 -7.39 16.47
C CYS A 322 2.21 -8.19 16.90
N THR A 323 1.55 -7.75 17.97
CA THR A 323 0.30 -8.34 18.46
C THR A 323 -0.84 -7.95 17.54
N PRO A 324 -1.74 -8.89 17.19
CA PRO A 324 -2.85 -8.56 16.32
C PRO A 324 -3.90 -7.75 17.08
N GLN A 325 -4.45 -6.70 16.47
CA GLN A 325 -5.54 -5.92 17.04
C GLN A 325 -6.85 -6.11 16.25
N ARG A 326 -6.81 -5.96 14.92
CA ARG A 326 -8.01 -6.02 14.08
C ARG A 326 -7.90 -7.14 13.04
N PRO A 327 -8.93 -7.99 12.89
CA PRO A 327 -10.11 -8.10 13.76
C PRO A 327 -9.74 -8.60 15.17
N PRO A 328 -10.53 -8.28 16.22
CA PRO A 328 -10.34 -8.84 17.55
C PRO A 328 -10.70 -10.33 17.59
N ASP A 329 -10.25 -11.03 18.63
CA ASP A 329 -10.68 -12.39 19.00
C ASP A 329 -10.46 -13.51 17.95
N GLN A 330 -9.69 -13.27 16.89
CA GLN A 330 -9.33 -14.32 15.93
C GLN A 330 -8.19 -15.20 16.45
N ALA A 331 -8.36 -16.52 16.28
CA ALA A 331 -7.36 -17.52 16.66
C ALA A 331 -6.09 -17.38 15.79
N ARG A 332 -4.92 -17.64 16.39
CA ARG A 332 -3.61 -17.58 15.70
C ARG A 332 -3.58 -18.33 14.36
N ARG A 333 -4.13 -19.56 14.31
CA ARG A 333 -4.19 -20.37 13.07
C ARG A 333 -4.90 -19.66 11.91
N VAL A 334 -5.95 -18.89 12.19
CA VAL A 334 -6.70 -18.15 11.15
C VAL A 334 -5.82 -17.01 10.62
N ARG A 335 -5.14 -16.31 11.53
CA ARG A 335 -4.21 -15.21 11.21
C ARG A 335 -3.00 -15.68 10.39
N GLU A 336 -2.50 -16.89 10.65
CA GLU A 336 -1.42 -17.51 9.88
C GLU A 336 -1.84 -17.81 8.42
N GLU A 337 -3.13 -18.00 8.16
CA GLU A 337 -3.68 -18.22 6.82
C GLU A 337 -4.06 -16.92 6.07
N ARG A 338 -3.75 -15.74 6.63
CA ARG A 338 -4.04 -14.42 6.02
C ARG A 338 -2.77 -13.59 5.85
N MET A 339 -2.81 -12.60 4.97
CA MET A 339 -1.78 -11.55 4.95
C MET A 339 -1.83 -10.75 6.26
N TYR A 340 -0.86 -9.88 6.49
CA TYR A 340 -1.00 -8.91 7.58
C TYR A 340 -0.26 -7.61 7.34
N MET A 341 -0.76 -6.57 8.00
CA MET A 341 -0.22 -5.21 7.96
C MET A 341 0.38 -4.85 9.31
N ALA A 342 1.62 -4.36 9.28
CA ALA A 342 2.24 -3.69 10.40
C ALA A 342 1.93 -2.19 10.30
N ASN A 343 1.06 -1.70 11.18
CA ASN A 343 0.80 -0.28 11.38
C ASN A 343 2.03 0.37 12.03
N HIS A 344 2.89 0.96 11.20
CA HIS A 344 4.16 1.59 11.57
C HIS A 344 4.13 3.11 11.34
N ASN A 345 3.02 3.72 11.76
CA ASN A 345 2.64 5.11 11.56
C ASN A 345 2.41 5.76 12.93
N LEU A 346 3.48 6.18 13.62
CA LEU A 346 3.37 6.72 14.98
C LEU A 346 2.57 8.02 15.00
N ASN A 347 1.53 8.06 15.83
CA ASN A 347 0.62 9.19 15.94
C ASN A 347 0.86 9.99 17.21
N LEU A 348 0.64 11.29 17.11
CA LEU A 348 0.44 12.20 18.21
C LEU A 348 -1.03 12.59 18.24
N GLN A 349 -1.68 12.34 19.37
CA GLN A 349 -3.04 12.78 19.59
C GLN A 349 -3.04 14.28 19.96
N VAL A 350 -3.76 15.09 19.19
CA VAL A 350 -3.90 16.55 19.42
C VAL A 350 -5.37 16.94 19.51
N ALA A 351 -5.69 17.85 20.42
CA ALA A 351 -7.04 18.38 20.54
C ALA A 351 -7.18 19.66 19.70
N VAL A 352 -8.04 19.62 18.67
CA VAL A 352 -8.37 20.76 17.82
C VAL A 352 -9.87 21.05 17.93
N ALA A 353 -10.22 22.27 18.33
CA ALA A 353 -11.61 22.71 18.49
C ALA A 353 -12.48 21.79 19.38
N GLY A 354 -11.87 21.12 20.37
CA GLY A 354 -12.56 20.20 21.28
C GLY A 354 -12.68 18.75 20.78
N THR A 355 -12.19 18.46 19.58
CA THR A 355 -12.11 17.10 19.02
C THR A 355 -10.68 16.59 19.08
N SER A 356 -10.51 15.34 19.50
CA SER A 356 -9.23 14.64 19.46
C SER A 356 -8.97 14.16 18.03
N ILE A 357 -7.84 14.55 17.44
CA ILE A 357 -7.39 14.09 16.13
C ILE A 357 -6.01 13.45 16.28
N ASP A 358 -5.78 12.37 15.56
CA ASP A 358 -4.46 11.76 15.48
C ASP A 358 -3.71 12.36 14.28
N VAL A 359 -2.47 12.79 14.49
CA VAL A 359 -1.60 13.31 13.43
C VAL A 359 -0.26 12.60 13.47
N PRO A 360 0.48 12.50 12.35
CA PRO A 360 1.80 11.88 12.34
C PRO A 360 2.76 12.53 13.33
N PHE A 361 3.51 11.73 14.08
CA PHE A 361 4.50 12.24 15.02
C PHE A 361 5.85 12.48 14.33
N PHE A 362 5.91 13.60 13.61
CA PHE A 362 7.08 14.02 12.83
C PHE A 362 8.45 14.03 13.53
N PRO A 363 8.59 14.47 14.80
CA PRO A 363 9.91 14.71 15.39
C PRO A 363 10.82 13.49 15.49
N VAL A 364 10.26 12.28 15.40
CA VAL A 364 10.99 11.02 15.54
C VAL A 364 10.97 10.15 14.29
N LEU A 365 10.60 10.72 13.12
CA LEU A 365 10.53 9.97 11.86
C LEU A 365 11.90 9.40 11.44
N ASN A 366 13.00 10.07 11.78
CA ASN A 366 14.34 9.57 11.49
C ASN A 366 14.62 8.26 12.25
N GLU A 367 14.03 8.08 13.42
CA GLU A 367 14.12 6.88 14.25
C GLU A 367 13.05 5.85 13.89
N THR A 368 11.78 6.25 13.75
CA THR A 368 10.70 5.30 13.46
C THR A 368 10.89 4.69 12.08
N ASN A 369 11.31 5.45 11.06
CA ASN A 369 11.51 4.90 9.72
C ASN A 369 12.94 4.36 9.49
N ALA A 370 13.78 4.26 10.54
CA ALA A 370 15.13 3.74 10.42
C ALA A 370 15.17 2.24 10.06
N VAL A 371 16.33 1.83 9.53
CA VAL A 371 16.64 0.42 9.25
C VAL A 371 16.93 -0.41 10.51
N ASP A 372 17.29 0.24 11.61
CA ASP A 372 17.63 -0.40 12.88
C ASP A 372 17.36 0.55 14.06
N GLY A 373 17.47 -0.01 15.28
CA GLY A 373 17.20 0.71 16.52
C GLY A 373 15.78 0.50 17.05
N TYR A 374 15.59 0.79 18.34
CA TYR A 374 14.31 0.58 19.02
C TYR A 374 13.18 1.43 18.42
N GLY A 375 12.03 0.78 18.16
CA GLY A 375 10.87 1.39 17.51
C GLY A 375 11.08 1.77 16.05
N SER A 376 12.17 1.31 15.42
CA SER A 376 12.41 1.50 13.99
C SER A 376 11.61 0.51 13.15
N ALA A 377 11.43 0.83 11.87
CA ALA A 377 10.77 -0.04 10.90
C ALA A 377 11.51 -1.37 10.76
N GLY A 378 12.83 -1.35 10.72
CA GLY A 378 13.62 -2.59 10.66
C GLY A 378 13.50 -3.45 11.92
N TRP A 379 13.46 -2.82 13.10
CA TRP A 379 13.22 -3.53 14.36
C TRP A 379 11.81 -4.13 14.43
N ALA A 380 10.78 -3.38 14.00
CA ALA A 380 9.40 -3.86 13.97
C ALA A 380 9.27 -5.05 13.02
N VAL A 381 9.81 -4.96 11.81
CA VAL A 381 9.80 -6.06 10.83
C VAL A 381 10.54 -7.29 11.35
N ALA A 382 11.71 -7.13 11.98
CA ALA A 382 12.47 -8.25 12.54
C ALA A 382 11.71 -8.95 13.69
N ASN A 383 11.10 -8.17 14.59
CA ASN A 383 10.29 -8.72 15.67
C ASN A 383 9.05 -9.44 15.16
N CYS A 384 8.36 -8.86 14.19
CA CYS A 384 7.17 -9.46 13.60
C CYS A 384 7.53 -10.75 12.87
N THR A 385 8.67 -10.76 12.16
CA THR A 385 9.22 -11.97 11.52
C THR A 385 9.50 -13.06 12.55
N THR A 386 10.06 -12.71 13.70
CA THR A 386 10.34 -13.66 14.78
C THR A 386 9.06 -14.22 15.41
N MET A 387 8.02 -13.40 15.57
CA MET A 387 6.77 -13.80 16.22
C MET A 387 5.86 -14.65 15.32
N TRP A 388 5.87 -14.38 14.02
CA TRP A 388 4.93 -14.92 13.03
C TRP A 388 5.59 -15.82 11.98
N ASP A 389 6.89 -16.07 12.09
CA ASP A 389 7.70 -16.89 11.17
C ASP A 389 7.72 -16.38 9.71
N ARG A 390 7.33 -15.13 9.51
CA ARG A 390 7.35 -14.40 8.22
C ARG A 390 7.26 -12.89 8.47
N PRO A 391 7.79 -12.04 7.59
CA PRO A 391 7.62 -10.59 7.71
C PRO A 391 6.19 -10.13 7.35
N PRO A 392 5.80 -8.90 7.71
CA PRO A 392 4.51 -8.33 7.31
C PRO A 392 4.39 -8.24 5.79
N THR A 393 3.18 -8.45 5.28
CA THR A 393 2.87 -8.22 3.87
C THR A 393 2.89 -6.72 3.56
N PHE A 394 2.37 -5.89 4.48
CA PHE A 394 2.39 -4.44 4.35
C PHE A 394 3.09 -3.81 5.55
N LEU A 395 4.10 -2.97 5.28
CA LEU A 395 4.71 -2.08 6.26
C LEU A 395 4.15 -0.68 6.02
N LEU A 396 3.16 -0.27 6.82
CA LEU A 396 2.41 0.97 6.60
C LEU A 396 3.07 2.12 7.36
N VAL A 397 3.57 3.14 6.66
CA VAL A 397 4.36 4.22 7.25
C VAL A 397 3.86 5.61 6.87
N ASP A 398 4.05 6.57 7.77
CA ASP A 398 4.01 7.99 7.46
C ASP A 398 5.39 8.45 6.94
N TYR A 399 5.40 9.41 6.02
CA TYR A 399 6.62 10.02 5.46
C TYR A 399 7.66 8.99 5.03
N TYR A 400 7.30 8.11 4.09
CA TYR A 400 8.17 7.01 3.64
C TYR A 400 9.57 7.47 3.19
N ASN A 401 9.71 8.73 2.77
CA ASN A 401 10.96 9.33 2.31
C ASN A 401 11.80 10.00 3.43
N ILE A 402 11.39 9.90 4.69
CA ILE A 402 12.15 10.34 5.88
C ILE A 402 12.53 9.12 6.70
N GLY A 403 13.76 9.10 7.24
CA GLY A 403 14.28 7.99 8.03
C GLY A 403 15.78 8.13 8.28
N SER A 404 16.46 7.04 8.64
CA SER A 404 17.93 7.05 8.86
C SER A 404 18.73 7.45 7.62
N PHE A 405 18.12 7.29 6.44
CA PHE A 405 18.46 7.96 5.19
C PHE A 405 17.18 8.07 4.35
N ASN A 406 17.21 8.86 3.27
CA ASN A 406 16.05 9.01 2.38
C ASN A 406 15.61 7.65 1.81
N GLY A 407 14.37 7.24 2.10
CA GLY A 407 13.83 5.94 1.68
C GLY A 407 14.32 4.73 2.46
N SER A 408 14.76 4.88 3.72
CA SER A 408 15.24 3.75 4.54
C SER A 408 14.23 2.62 4.72
N VAL A 409 12.92 2.91 4.69
CA VAL A 409 11.86 1.89 4.75
C VAL A 409 11.88 0.93 3.56
N PHE A 410 12.38 1.37 2.39
CA PHE A 410 12.53 0.50 1.23
C PHE A 410 13.70 -0.47 1.38
N GLN A 411 14.78 -0.09 2.09
CA GLN A 411 15.81 -1.04 2.50
C GLN A 411 15.23 -2.09 3.45
N VAL A 412 14.42 -1.69 4.42
CA VAL A 412 13.75 -2.63 5.35
C VAL A 412 12.90 -3.65 4.58
N ALA A 413 12.08 -3.19 3.64
CA ALA A 413 11.28 -4.08 2.80
C ALA A 413 12.15 -4.97 1.89
N ALA A 414 13.24 -4.44 1.33
CA ALA A 414 14.16 -5.22 0.51
C ALA A 414 14.84 -6.34 1.32
N ASP A 415 15.28 -6.04 2.55
CA ASP A 415 15.89 -7.00 3.47
C ASP A 415 14.88 -8.10 3.85
N ALA A 416 13.64 -7.72 4.18
CA ALA A 416 12.54 -8.67 4.45
C ALA A 416 12.22 -9.57 3.24
N ASN A 417 12.41 -9.04 2.03
CA ASN A 417 12.21 -9.76 0.78
C ASN A 417 13.46 -10.53 0.29
N GLY A 418 14.61 -10.38 0.95
CA GLY A 418 15.87 -10.98 0.51
C GLY A 418 16.33 -10.48 -0.86
N VAL A 419 16.06 -9.21 -1.19
CA VAL A 419 16.51 -8.55 -2.43
C VAL A 419 17.44 -7.38 -2.11
N ASN A 420 18.27 -7.00 -3.08
CA ASN A 420 19.18 -5.86 -2.90
C ASN A 420 18.43 -4.54 -3.03
N TYR A 421 18.80 -3.56 -2.21
CA TYR A 421 18.35 -2.17 -2.31
C TYR A 421 19.51 -1.25 -2.70
N ASP A 422 19.29 -0.41 -3.70
CA ASP A 422 20.23 0.64 -4.07
C ASP A 422 19.85 1.95 -3.36
N ARG A 423 20.67 2.38 -2.40
CA ARG A 423 20.40 3.63 -1.66
C ARG A 423 20.45 4.87 -2.55
N ALA A 424 21.00 4.79 -3.75
CA ALA A 424 21.00 5.90 -4.70
C ALA A 424 19.72 5.94 -5.56
N SER A 425 18.89 4.89 -5.57
CA SER A 425 17.71 4.81 -6.45
C SER A 425 16.48 5.53 -5.90
N CYS A 426 16.48 5.92 -4.62
CA CYS A 426 15.36 6.58 -3.95
C CYS A 426 15.83 7.81 -3.16
N CYS A 427 15.01 8.83 -2.93
CA CYS A 427 13.63 9.05 -3.39
C CYS A 427 13.52 10.46 -3.95
N GLY A 428 12.40 10.80 -4.59
CA GLY A 428 12.09 12.19 -4.94
C GLY A 428 12.37 13.14 -3.76
N THR A 429 12.86 14.35 -4.05
CA THR A 429 12.93 15.43 -3.05
C THR A 429 11.71 16.32 -3.23
N ALA A 430 11.11 16.81 -2.15
CA ALA A 430 9.97 17.72 -2.23
C ALA A 430 10.33 18.92 -3.12
N GLY A 431 9.68 19.05 -4.28
CA GLY A 431 9.92 20.12 -5.24
C GLY A 431 10.53 19.73 -6.59
N THR A 432 10.82 18.45 -6.86
CA THR A 432 11.20 17.99 -8.20
C THR A 432 10.02 17.34 -8.92
N THR A 433 9.18 18.15 -9.56
CA THR A 433 8.35 17.63 -10.65
C THR A 433 9.31 17.11 -11.73
N ASN A 434 9.29 15.81 -11.99
CA ASN A 434 9.99 15.19 -13.13
C ASN A 434 9.29 15.57 -14.45
N GLY A 435 9.29 16.86 -14.76
CA GLY A 435 9.06 17.39 -16.10
C GLY A 435 10.42 17.51 -16.78
N GLY A 436 10.83 16.44 -17.47
CA GLY A 436 12.02 16.49 -18.31
C GLY A 436 11.88 17.54 -19.41
N ILE A 437 12.43 18.73 -19.18
CA ILE A 437 12.88 19.63 -20.23
C ILE A 437 14.38 19.77 -20.06
N ALA A 438 15.13 19.08 -20.92
CA ALA A 438 16.54 19.30 -21.10
C ALA A 438 16.75 20.73 -21.61
N LEU A 439 17.02 21.67 -20.71
CA LEU A 439 17.62 22.95 -21.07
C LEU A 439 19.13 22.76 -21.11
N GLY A 440 19.64 22.70 -22.34
CA GLY A 440 21.07 22.68 -22.65
C GLY A 440 21.81 23.77 -21.89
N GLY A 441 23.00 23.41 -21.40
CA GLY A 441 23.79 24.23 -20.50
C GLY A 441 24.15 25.60 -21.06
N THR A 442 24.15 26.59 -20.16
CA THR A 442 25.25 27.55 -19.92
C THR A 442 24.77 28.59 -18.91
N LEU A 443 24.81 28.31 -17.60
CA LEU A 443 24.73 29.34 -16.56
C LEU A 443 25.56 28.94 -15.33
N GLY A 444 26.86 28.70 -15.56
CA GLY A 444 27.85 28.98 -14.53
C GLY A 444 28.20 30.47 -14.59
N LEU A 445 28.30 31.13 -13.43
CA LEU A 445 28.79 32.50 -13.17
C LEU A 445 27.78 33.53 -12.61
N TRP A 446 26.97 33.21 -11.59
CA TRP A 446 26.30 34.26 -10.80
C TRP A 446 26.23 33.93 -9.30
N TRP A 447 27.34 33.46 -8.69
CA TRP A 447 27.41 33.24 -7.24
C TRP A 447 28.48 34.01 -6.47
N TYR A 448 28.94 35.13 -7.01
CA TYR A 448 29.77 36.07 -6.27
C TYR A 448 29.29 37.50 -6.51
N ILE A 449 28.33 37.97 -5.72
CA ILE A 449 28.13 39.36 -5.24
C ILE A 449 26.99 39.29 -4.21
N LEU A 450 27.33 38.94 -2.96
CA LEU A 450 26.49 39.25 -1.79
C LEU A 450 27.27 39.10 -0.47
N ILE A 451 28.55 39.49 -0.47
CA ILE A 451 29.35 39.65 0.75
C ILE A 451 30.14 40.96 0.65
N TRP A 452 29.49 42.13 0.61
CA TRP A 452 30.16 43.44 0.78
C TRP A 452 29.23 44.62 1.11
N VAL A 453 28.11 44.44 1.83
CA VAL A 453 27.27 45.59 2.29
C VAL A 453 26.77 45.47 3.75
N VAL A 454 27.55 44.88 4.66
CA VAL A 454 27.25 44.97 6.12
C VAL A 454 28.37 45.62 6.92
N ALA A 455 29.39 46.17 6.26
CA ALA A 455 30.48 46.89 6.92
C ALA A 455 30.57 48.32 6.40
N LEU A 456 29.60 49.18 6.77
CA LEU A 456 29.70 50.65 6.85
C LEU A 456 28.30 51.23 7.16
N GLY A 457 27.87 51.04 8.41
CA GLY A 457 26.60 51.58 8.93
C GLY A 457 26.62 51.86 10.43
N VAL A 458 27.81 52.04 11.01
CA VAL A 458 28.01 52.49 12.40
C VAL A 458 29.08 53.57 12.39
N LEU A 459 28.67 54.78 12.00
CA LEU A 459 29.28 56.06 12.39
C LEU A 459 28.45 57.19 11.80
N MET A 460 27.35 57.52 12.48
CA MET A 460 26.85 58.88 12.70
C MET A 460 25.78 58.88 13.78
#